data_AF-A0A202BD21-F1
#
_entry.id   AF-A0A202BD21-F1
#
_cell.length_a   1.000
_cell.length_b   1.000
_cell.length_c   1.000
_cell.angle_alpha   90.00
_cell.angle_beta   90.00
_cell.angle_gamma   90.00
#
_symmetry.space_group_name_H-M   'P 1'
#
loop_
_entity.id
_entity.type
_entity.pdbx_description
1 polymer ?
#
loop_
_entity_poly.entity_id
_entity_poly.type
_entity_poly.pdbx_seq_one_letter_code
_entity_poly.pdbx_strand_id
1 'polypeptide(L)'
;MPATLIRRNDGPVLTVEEMRQQCRIDAGWTPEESAAEDKLLQRLERAAVRACEGKIRGPLLNADYRLTLDEWPRMPWLSLPTAGAMQVSAINLTQVGQCQPWSDFVALADGPLLQVRPRNGAWPVVDALPDAIQIDYRAGLAESGSGVPEDIRQWLLFMVGTYYEHREALLAGATLTELPRSFVDGLLSPYMVDEVTL
;
A
#
# COMPACT_ATOMS: atom_id res chain seq x y z
N MET A 1 9.97 -11.18 -7.92
CA MET A 1 9.18 -11.78 -6.81
C MET A 1 8.42 -10.67 -6.10
N PRO A 2 7.19 -10.89 -5.60
CA PRO A 2 6.48 -9.88 -4.81
C PRO A 2 7.18 -9.68 -3.46
N ALA A 3 7.18 -8.45 -2.96
CA ALA A 3 7.67 -8.18 -1.63
C ALA A 3 6.68 -8.67 -0.57
N THR A 4 7.22 -9.19 0.54
CA THR A 4 6.47 -9.67 1.69
C THR A 4 6.26 -8.54 2.68
N LEU A 5 5.02 -8.34 3.14
CA LEU A 5 4.70 -7.39 4.20
C LEU A 5 5.23 -7.92 5.56
N ILE A 6 6.14 -7.18 6.21
CA ILE A 6 6.66 -7.50 7.54
C ILE A 6 5.76 -6.91 8.62
N ARG A 7 5.46 -5.60 8.49
CA ARG A 7 4.69 -4.85 9.48
C ARG A 7 3.79 -3.86 8.79
N ARG A 8 2.54 -3.80 9.23
CA ARG A 8 1.56 -2.84 8.74
C ARG A 8 1.24 -1.78 9.78
N ASN A 9 0.95 -0.56 9.32
CA ASN A 9 0.19 0.40 10.10
C ASN A 9 -1.31 0.16 9.86
N ASP A 10 -1.99 -0.35 10.88
CA ASP A 10 -3.43 -0.65 10.85
C ASP A 10 -4.30 0.50 11.38
N GLY A 11 -3.73 1.72 11.46
CA GLY A 11 -4.48 2.92 11.77
C GLY A 11 -5.57 3.22 10.72
N PRO A 12 -6.66 3.88 11.12
CA PRO A 12 -7.69 4.30 10.17
C PRO A 12 -7.17 5.43 9.28
N VAL A 13 -7.56 5.41 8.00
CA VAL A 13 -7.34 6.53 7.09
C VAL A 13 -8.44 7.57 7.25
N LEU A 14 -9.69 7.13 7.33
CA LEU A 14 -10.85 7.98 7.55
C LEU A 14 -11.32 7.92 9.00
N THR A 15 -11.74 9.06 9.55
CA THR A 15 -12.38 9.10 10.86
C THR A 15 -13.82 8.59 10.78
N VAL A 16 -14.34 8.09 11.91
CA VAL A 16 -15.74 7.67 12.01
C VAL A 16 -16.68 8.84 11.68
N GLU A 17 -16.35 10.04 12.13
CA GLU A 17 -17.17 11.24 11.89
C GLU A 17 -17.29 11.57 10.39
N GLU A 18 -16.19 11.54 9.64
CA GLU A 18 -16.20 11.75 8.19
C GLU A 18 -17.09 10.71 7.49
N MET A 19 -17.02 9.45 7.90
CA MET A 19 -17.85 8.39 7.34
C MET A 19 -19.32 8.53 7.70
N ARG A 20 -19.65 8.99 8.91
CA ARG A 20 -21.04 9.28 9.32
C ARG A 20 -21.63 10.40 8.49
N GLN A 21 -20.87 11.48 8.27
CA GLN A 21 -21.28 12.59 7.42
C GLN A 21 -21.52 12.12 5.97
N GLN A 22 -20.60 11.32 5.43
CA GLN A 22 -20.74 10.75 4.09
C GLN A 22 -21.99 9.87 3.93
N CYS A 23 -22.25 9.01 4.91
CA CYS A 23 -23.41 8.11 4.91
C CYS A 23 -24.71 8.76 5.41
N ARG A 24 -24.69 10.06 5.76
CA ARG A 24 -25.82 10.82 6.31
C ARG A 24 -26.46 10.14 7.53
N ILE A 25 -25.63 9.65 8.44
CA ILE A 25 -26.08 8.96 9.65
C ILE A 25 -26.38 10.00 10.73
N ASP A 26 -27.65 10.10 11.13
CA ASP A 26 -28.14 11.09 12.09
C ASP A 26 -27.66 10.86 13.54
N ALA A 27 -27.70 11.92 14.35
CA ALA A 27 -27.29 11.92 15.76
C ALA A 27 -28.36 11.40 16.75
N GLY A 28 -29.52 10.94 16.26
CA GLY A 28 -30.66 10.55 17.10
C GLY A 28 -30.65 9.11 17.64
N TRP A 29 -29.57 8.36 17.40
CA TRP A 29 -29.48 6.94 17.72
C TRP A 29 -29.14 6.72 19.19
N THR A 30 -29.56 5.58 19.74
CA THR A 30 -29.09 5.18 21.07
C THR A 30 -27.57 4.96 21.08
N PRO A 31 -26.90 5.01 22.25
CA PRO A 31 -25.48 4.73 22.34
C PRO A 31 -25.08 3.34 21.81
N GLU A 32 -25.95 2.34 22.00
CA GLU A 32 -25.70 0.97 21.53
C GLU A 32 -25.77 0.86 20.01
N GLU A 33 -26.79 1.48 19.40
CA GLU A 33 -26.92 1.56 17.94
C GLU A 33 -25.74 2.32 17.32
N SER A 34 -25.36 3.45 17.91
CA SER A 34 -24.21 4.24 17.46
C SER A 34 -22.92 3.42 17.49
N ALA A 35 -22.68 2.66 18.56
CA ALA A 35 -21.49 1.83 18.68
C ALA A 35 -21.47 0.63 17.69
N ALA A 36 -22.64 0.06 17.39
CA ALA A 36 -22.76 -0.97 16.37
C ALA A 36 -22.45 -0.41 14.97
N GLU A 37 -22.91 0.81 14.72
CA GLU A 37 -22.72 1.51 13.45
C GLU A 37 -21.28 1.90 13.21
N ASP A 38 -20.61 2.47 14.21
CA ASP A 38 -19.21 2.87 14.10
C ASP A 38 -18.33 1.65 13.79
N LYS A 39 -18.64 0.48 14.37
CA LYS A 39 -17.97 -0.79 14.06
C LYS A 39 -18.24 -1.28 12.64
N LEU A 40 -19.40 -0.97 12.07
CA LEU A 40 -19.69 -1.27 10.66
C LEU A 40 -18.87 -0.34 9.76
N LEU A 41 -18.90 0.97 9.98
CA LEU A 41 -18.14 1.94 9.21
C LEU A 41 -16.64 1.63 9.21
N GLN A 42 -16.07 1.27 10.36
CA GLN A 42 -14.67 0.82 10.45
C GLN A 42 -14.36 -0.44 9.61
N ARG A 43 -15.32 -1.36 9.42
CA ARG A 43 -15.12 -2.51 8.53
C ARG A 43 -15.16 -2.09 7.07
N LEU A 44 -16.08 -1.19 6.70
CA LEU A 44 -16.21 -0.68 5.34
C LEU A 44 -14.99 0.16 4.95
N GLU A 45 -14.47 0.98 5.86
CA GLU A 45 -13.22 1.72 5.69
C GLU A 45 -12.06 0.80 5.36
N ARG A 46 -11.86 -0.26 6.16
CA ARG A 46 -10.81 -1.24 5.90
C ARG A 46 -10.97 -1.90 4.53
N ALA A 47 -12.19 -2.24 4.13
CA ALA A 47 -12.45 -2.80 2.81
C ALA A 47 -12.12 -1.80 1.67
N ALA A 48 -12.48 -0.53 1.84
CA ALA A 48 -12.18 0.54 0.90
C ALA A 48 -10.66 0.77 0.81
N VAL A 49 -9.96 0.85 1.94
CA VAL A 49 -8.50 0.97 1.99
C VAL A 49 -7.83 -0.18 1.24
N ARG A 50 -8.26 -1.43 1.45
CA ARG A 50 -7.72 -2.58 0.72
C ARG A 50 -7.96 -2.50 -0.79
N ALA A 51 -9.14 -2.05 -1.20
CA ALA A 51 -9.43 -1.84 -2.61
C ALA A 51 -8.55 -0.75 -3.23
N CYS A 52 -8.32 0.36 -2.51
CA CYS A 52 -7.42 1.43 -2.93
C CYS A 52 -5.98 0.93 -3.07
N GLU A 53 -5.43 0.29 -2.03
CA GLU A 53 -4.07 -0.24 -2.02
C GLU A 53 -3.83 -1.26 -3.14
N GLY A 54 -4.84 -2.06 -3.46
CA GLY A 54 -4.81 -2.98 -4.60
C GLY A 54 -4.69 -2.27 -5.95
N LYS A 55 -5.36 -1.12 -6.12
CA LYS A 55 -5.29 -0.31 -7.35
C LYS A 55 -3.96 0.44 -7.46
N ILE A 56 -3.50 1.08 -6.39
CA ILE A 56 -2.24 1.84 -6.41
C ILE A 56 -0.99 0.95 -6.28
N ARG A 57 -1.15 -0.34 -5.96
CA ARG A 57 -0.05 -1.32 -5.76
C ARG A 57 0.92 -0.96 -4.62
N GLY A 58 0.40 -0.29 -3.58
CA GLY A 58 1.19 0.16 -2.44
C GLY A 58 0.30 0.43 -1.22
N PRO A 59 0.88 0.49 -0.02
CA PRO A 59 0.14 0.81 1.19
C PRO A 59 -0.19 2.32 1.24
N LEU A 60 -1.34 2.68 1.83
CA LEU A 60 -1.66 4.10 2.06
C LEU A 60 -0.89 4.66 3.26
N LEU A 61 -0.92 3.91 4.36
CA LEU A 61 -0.16 4.22 5.57
C LEU A 61 1.16 3.47 5.59
N ASN A 62 2.17 4.07 6.20
CA ASN A 62 3.51 3.51 6.24
C ASN A 62 3.55 2.07 6.75
N ALA A 63 4.18 1.19 5.98
CA ALA A 63 4.34 -0.23 6.25
C ALA A 63 5.75 -0.70 5.85
N ASP A 64 6.23 -1.72 6.54
CA ASP A 64 7.56 -2.30 6.35
C ASP A 64 7.43 -3.57 5.49
N TYR A 65 8.27 -3.66 4.47
CA TYR A 65 8.30 -4.75 3.49
C TYR A 65 9.69 -5.36 3.39
N ARG A 66 9.73 -6.62 2.97
CA ARG A 66 10.93 -7.35 2.57
C ARG A 66 10.80 -7.81 1.12
N LEU A 67 11.72 -7.38 0.28
CA LEU A 67 11.95 -8.00 -1.03
C LEU A 67 13.07 -9.02 -0.88
N THR A 68 12.79 -10.25 -1.29
CA THR A 68 13.75 -11.34 -1.27
C THR A 68 14.06 -11.77 -2.71
N LEU A 69 15.33 -11.97 -3.03
CA LEU A 69 15.82 -12.37 -4.34
C LEU A 69 16.91 -13.45 -4.21
N ASP A 70 16.94 -14.35 -5.20
CA ASP A 70 17.98 -15.38 -5.31
C ASP A 70 19.25 -14.82 -5.96
N GLU A 71 19.08 -13.90 -6.91
CA GLU A 71 20.17 -13.23 -7.63
C GLU A 71 19.84 -11.76 -7.91
N TRP A 72 20.89 -10.97 -8.15
CA TRP A 72 20.73 -9.58 -8.59
C TRP A 72 20.18 -9.50 -10.01
N PRO A 73 19.43 -8.44 -10.35
CA PRO A 73 19.02 -8.23 -11.73
C PRO A 73 20.24 -7.98 -12.63
N ARG A 74 20.10 -8.32 -13.92
CA ARG A 74 21.13 -8.00 -14.93
C ARG A 74 21.31 -6.49 -15.14
N MET A 75 20.29 -5.70 -14.78
CA MET A 75 20.32 -4.25 -14.86
C MET A 75 21.16 -3.67 -13.71
N PRO A 76 21.83 -2.53 -13.88
CA PRO A 76 22.61 -1.90 -12.80
C PRO A 76 21.74 -1.17 -11.76
N TRP A 77 20.43 -1.41 -11.76
CA TRP A 77 19.47 -0.92 -10.78
C TRP A 77 18.40 -1.99 -10.51
N LEU A 78 17.77 -1.88 -9.34
CA LEU A 78 16.65 -2.70 -8.92
C LEU A 78 15.50 -1.78 -8.49
N SER A 79 14.38 -1.83 -9.20
CA SER A 79 13.16 -1.14 -8.78
C SER A 79 12.46 -1.94 -7.68
N LEU A 80 12.11 -1.30 -6.57
CA LEU A 80 11.29 -1.94 -5.54
C LEU A 80 9.85 -2.04 -6.04
N PRO A 81 9.19 -3.22 -5.91
CA PRO A 81 7.92 -3.49 -6.56
C PRO A 81 6.70 -2.83 -5.88
N THR A 82 6.91 -2.13 -4.76
CA THR A 82 5.83 -1.51 -3.98
C THR A 82 5.76 -0.02 -4.29
N ALA A 83 4.60 0.45 -4.75
CA ALA A 83 4.36 1.88 -4.94
C ALA A 83 4.50 2.63 -3.60
N GLY A 84 5.05 3.85 -3.65
CA GLY A 84 5.30 4.65 -2.45
C GLY A 84 6.43 4.11 -1.57
N ALA A 85 7.29 3.21 -2.07
CA ALA A 85 8.56 2.91 -1.39
C ALA A 85 9.37 4.20 -1.23
N MET A 86 9.79 4.49 0.00
CA MET A 86 10.43 5.78 0.33
C MET A 86 11.80 5.63 0.97
N GLN A 87 12.08 4.50 1.63
CA GLN A 87 13.33 4.31 2.35
C GLN A 87 13.73 2.83 2.36
N VAL A 88 14.98 2.55 1.99
CA VAL A 88 15.59 1.24 2.25
C VAL A 88 16.19 1.26 3.65
N SER A 89 15.73 0.34 4.49
CA SER A 89 16.14 0.21 5.89
C SER A 89 17.39 -0.65 6.04
N ALA A 90 17.46 -1.76 5.31
CA ALA A 90 18.61 -2.66 5.32
C ALA A 90 18.67 -3.49 4.04
N ILE A 91 19.89 -3.84 3.62
CA ILE A 91 20.12 -4.91 2.64
C ILE A 91 21.07 -5.92 3.26
N ASN A 92 20.68 -7.18 3.26
CA ASN A 92 21.48 -8.29 3.76
C ASN A 92 21.77 -9.27 2.62
N LEU A 93 23.01 -9.74 2.55
CA LEU A 93 23.52 -10.62 1.50
C LEU A 93 24.11 -11.88 2.12
N THR A 94 23.79 -13.02 1.53
CA THR A 94 24.45 -14.29 1.85
C THR A 94 25.69 -14.46 0.98
N GLN A 95 26.86 -14.49 1.61
CA GLN A 95 28.16 -14.67 0.98
C GLN A 95 28.98 -15.68 1.78
N VAL A 96 29.52 -16.70 1.11
CA VAL A 96 30.34 -17.75 1.72
C VAL A 96 29.62 -18.43 2.91
N GLY A 97 28.32 -18.66 2.76
CA GLY A 97 27.45 -19.28 3.76
C GLY A 97 27.07 -18.38 4.95
N GLN A 98 27.42 -17.09 4.91
CA GLN A 98 27.12 -16.14 5.99
C GLN A 98 26.28 -14.98 5.48
N CYS A 99 25.26 -14.60 6.25
CA CYS A 99 24.43 -13.43 5.99
C CYS A 99 25.07 -12.19 6.62
N GLN A 100 25.31 -11.15 5.82
CA GLN A 100 25.93 -9.90 6.26
C GLN A 100 25.27 -8.65 5.65
N PRO A 101 25.27 -7.51 6.38
CA PRO A 101 24.71 -6.28 5.88
C PRO A 101 25.56 -5.69 4.76
N TRP A 102 24.89 -5.13 3.74
CA TRP A 102 25.51 -4.37 2.66
C TRP A 102 24.99 -2.94 2.65
N SER A 103 25.91 -1.98 2.67
CA SER A 103 25.61 -0.54 2.77
C SER A 103 26.13 0.29 1.60
N ASP A 104 26.84 -0.32 0.64
CA ASP A 104 27.45 0.37 -0.49
C ASP A 104 26.46 0.56 -1.67
N PHE A 105 25.30 1.12 -1.36
CA PHE A 105 24.22 1.39 -2.30
C PHE A 105 23.69 2.82 -2.14
N VAL A 106 22.88 3.23 -3.12
CA VAL A 106 22.03 4.42 -3.09
C VAL A 106 20.60 4.03 -3.42
N ALA A 107 19.64 4.68 -2.76
CA ALA A 107 18.22 4.58 -3.09
C ALA A 107 17.77 5.91 -3.72
N LEU A 108 17.27 5.86 -4.96
CA LEU A 108 16.92 7.02 -5.76
C LEU A 108 15.43 7.02 -6.08
N ALA A 109 14.76 8.15 -5.82
CA ALA A 109 13.35 8.37 -6.11
C ALA A 109 13.16 9.13 -7.45
N ASP A 110 14.02 8.86 -8.43
CA ASP A 110 14.08 9.60 -9.71
C ASP A 110 12.99 9.15 -10.72
N GLY A 111 12.15 8.19 -10.34
CA GLY A 111 11.10 7.60 -11.18
C GLY A 111 9.87 7.18 -10.36
N PRO A 112 8.90 6.48 -10.99
CA PRO A 112 7.64 6.10 -10.33
C PRO A 112 7.84 5.11 -9.17
N LEU A 113 8.99 4.44 -9.12
CA LEU A 113 9.37 3.50 -8.07
C LEU A 113 10.76 3.84 -7.53
N LEU A 114 10.98 3.55 -6.25
CA LEU A 114 12.27 3.69 -5.61
C LEU A 114 13.25 2.67 -6.21
N GLN A 115 14.39 3.17 -6.70
CA GLN A 115 15.43 2.35 -7.32
C GLN A 115 16.63 2.21 -6.39
N VAL A 116 17.06 0.98 -6.15
CA VAL A 116 18.32 0.66 -5.49
C VAL A 116 19.42 0.52 -6.54
N ARG A 117 20.57 1.14 -6.32
CA ARG A 117 21.75 1.02 -7.19
C ARG A 117 23.03 0.83 -6.35
N PRO A 118 23.99 0.01 -6.81
CA PRO A 118 25.29 -0.08 -6.17
C PRO A 118 26.06 1.23 -6.41
N ARG A 119 26.73 1.76 -5.38
CA ARG A 119 27.48 3.03 -5.50
C ARG A 119 28.67 2.91 -6.45
N ASN A 120 29.31 1.75 -6.45
CA ASN A 120 30.46 1.43 -7.31
C ASN A 120 30.05 0.88 -8.68
N GLY A 121 28.76 0.90 -9.03
CA GLY A 121 28.25 0.50 -10.35
C GLY A 121 28.15 -1.01 -10.61
N ALA A 122 28.63 -1.86 -9.71
CA ALA A 122 28.54 -3.31 -9.81
C ALA A 122 27.83 -3.91 -8.58
N TRP A 123 26.95 -4.88 -8.81
CA TRP A 123 26.33 -5.63 -7.73
C TRP A 123 27.36 -6.51 -7.02
N PRO A 124 27.30 -6.63 -5.69
CA PRO A 124 28.15 -7.56 -4.95
C PRO A 124 27.80 -9.00 -5.32
N VAL A 125 28.82 -9.87 -5.38
CA VAL A 125 28.63 -11.31 -5.58
C VAL A 125 27.81 -11.88 -4.43
N VAL A 126 26.89 -12.78 -4.70
CA VAL A 126 26.11 -13.50 -3.67
C VAL A 126 26.23 -15.00 -3.93
N ASP A 127 26.00 -15.80 -2.89
CA ASP A 127 25.93 -17.25 -3.04
C ASP A 127 24.73 -17.63 -3.92
N ALA A 128 24.87 -18.69 -4.72
CA ALA A 128 23.78 -19.21 -5.55
C ALA A 128 22.79 -20.03 -4.68
N LEU A 129 22.07 -19.33 -3.81
CA LEU A 129 21.09 -19.88 -2.87
C LEU A 129 19.76 -19.16 -3.04
N PRO A 130 18.63 -19.83 -2.76
CA PRO A 130 17.37 -19.15 -2.58
C PRO A 130 17.48 -18.10 -1.49
N ASP A 131 16.82 -16.96 -1.67
CA ASP A 131 16.77 -15.86 -0.69
C ASP A 131 18.13 -15.25 -0.32
N ALA A 132 19.15 -15.36 -1.20
CA ALA A 132 20.49 -14.87 -0.96
C ALA A 132 20.55 -13.34 -0.73
N ILE A 133 19.56 -12.59 -1.20
CA ILE A 133 19.44 -11.14 -1.05
C ILE A 133 18.12 -10.82 -0.33
N GLN A 134 18.21 -10.08 0.77
CA GLN A 134 17.05 -9.59 1.52
C GLN A 134 17.11 -8.07 1.65
N ILE A 135 16.10 -7.38 1.14
CA ILE A 135 16.00 -5.93 1.15
C ILE A 135 14.80 -5.54 1.99
N ASP A 136 15.06 -4.95 3.16
CA ASP A 136 14.03 -4.37 4.03
C ASP A 136 13.86 -2.90 3.69
N TYR A 137 12.62 -2.49 3.47
CA TYR A 137 12.29 -1.11 3.10
C TYR A 137 10.91 -0.71 3.62
N ARG A 138 10.69 0.60 3.69
CA ARG A 138 9.44 1.21 4.12
C ARG A 138 8.73 1.82 2.92
N ALA A 139 7.43 1.58 2.83
CA ALA A 139 6.55 2.11 1.79
C ALA A 139 5.29 2.72 2.41
N GLY A 140 4.74 3.75 1.78
CA GLY A 140 3.51 4.41 2.21
C GLY A 140 3.44 5.85 1.73
N LEU A 141 2.22 6.40 1.73
CA LEU A 141 1.99 7.81 1.41
C LEU A 141 2.03 8.70 2.66
N ALA A 142 1.68 8.15 3.83
CA ALA A 142 1.58 8.91 5.06
C ALA A 142 1.82 8.08 6.34
N GLU A 143 2.20 8.75 7.42
CA GLU A 143 2.30 8.14 8.75
C GLU A 143 0.93 7.92 9.43
N SER A 144 -0.05 8.78 9.13
CA SER A 144 -1.39 8.74 9.67
C SER A 144 -2.42 9.08 8.60
N GLY A 145 -3.69 8.75 8.86
CA GLY A 145 -4.79 8.98 7.92
C GLY A 145 -4.88 10.40 7.39
N SER A 146 -4.67 11.41 8.24
CA SER A 146 -4.73 12.82 7.87
C SER A 146 -3.62 13.27 6.92
N GLY A 147 -2.54 12.50 6.79
CA GLY A 147 -1.47 12.77 5.82
C GLY A 147 -1.71 12.15 4.44
N VAL A 148 -2.72 11.28 4.30
CA VAL A 148 -3.07 10.69 2.99
C VAL A 148 -3.65 11.79 2.09
N PRO A 149 -3.25 11.86 0.80
CA PRO A 149 -3.76 12.89 -0.11
C PRO A 149 -5.28 12.95 -0.18
N GLU A 150 -5.82 14.16 -0.29
CA GLU A 150 -7.26 14.40 -0.24
C GLU A 150 -8.02 13.65 -1.35
N ASP A 151 -7.43 13.54 -2.55
CA ASP A 151 -8.02 12.80 -3.68
C ASP A 151 -8.29 11.33 -3.31
N ILE A 152 -7.35 10.69 -2.60
CA ILE A 152 -7.50 9.32 -2.11
C ILE A 152 -8.52 9.26 -0.97
N ARG A 153 -8.49 10.22 -0.05
CA ARG A 153 -9.46 10.29 1.06
C ARG A 153 -10.90 10.40 0.52
N GLN A 154 -11.12 11.24 -0.48
CA GLN A 154 -12.41 11.37 -1.17
C GLN A 154 -12.81 10.09 -1.90
N TRP A 155 -11.87 9.44 -2.60
CA TRP A 155 -12.11 8.12 -3.20
C TRP A 155 -12.59 7.09 -2.16
N LEU A 156 -11.93 7.04 -1.00
CA LEU A 156 -12.32 6.15 0.10
C LEU A 156 -13.72 6.47 0.63
N LEU A 157 -14.08 7.76 0.79
CA LEU A 157 -15.42 8.16 1.23
C LEU A 157 -16.50 7.72 0.24
N PHE A 158 -16.28 7.87 -1.07
CA PHE A 158 -17.20 7.36 -2.08
C PHE A 158 -17.39 5.84 -1.98
N MET A 159 -16.30 5.10 -1.80
CA MET A 159 -16.36 3.64 -1.65
C MET A 159 -17.08 3.23 -0.36
N VAL A 160 -16.81 3.90 0.77
CA VAL A 160 -17.50 3.64 2.04
C VAL A 160 -19.01 3.89 1.91
N GLY A 161 -19.41 5.02 1.32
CA GLY A 161 -20.83 5.32 1.07
C GLY A 161 -21.49 4.26 0.19
N THR A 162 -20.81 3.85 -0.88
CA THR A 162 -21.29 2.79 -1.78
C THR A 162 -21.48 1.46 -1.05
N TYR A 163 -20.48 1.03 -0.27
CA TYR A 163 -20.56 -0.21 0.50
C TYR A 163 -21.64 -0.15 1.58
N TYR A 164 -21.86 1.02 2.15
CA TYR A 164 -22.86 1.25 3.19
C TYR A 164 -24.29 1.12 2.65
N GLU A 165 -24.57 1.77 1.52
CA GLU A 165 -25.87 1.71 0.83
C GLU A 165 -26.17 0.31 0.30
N HIS A 166 -25.16 -0.41 -0.17
CA HIS A 166 -25.30 -1.72 -0.80
C HIS A 166 -24.82 -2.91 0.06
N ARG A 167 -24.81 -2.76 1.38
CA ARG A 167 -24.30 -3.77 2.32
C ARG A 167 -24.93 -5.16 2.14
N GLU A 168 -26.21 -5.25 1.78
CA GLU A 168 -26.90 -6.53 1.55
C GLU A 168 -26.49 -7.18 0.22
N ALA A 169 -26.30 -6.37 -0.84
CA ALA A 169 -25.86 -6.86 -2.14
C ALA A 169 -24.43 -7.40 -2.09
N LEU A 170 -23.55 -6.76 -1.32
CA LEU A 170 -22.19 -7.24 -1.06
C LEU A 170 -22.17 -8.57 -0.32
N LEU A 171 -23.07 -8.76 0.66
CA LEU A 171 -23.21 -10.03 1.40
C LEU A 171 -23.80 -11.15 0.52
N ALA A 172 -24.65 -10.81 -0.45
CA ALA A 172 -25.24 -11.74 -1.40
C ALA A 172 -24.32 -12.10 -2.58
N GLY A 173 -23.10 -11.57 -2.63
CA GLY A 173 -22.13 -11.83 -3.70
C GLY A 173 -22.48 -11.17 -5.04
N ALA A 174 -23.37 -10.17 -5.03
CA ALA A 174 -23.72 -9.44 -6.24
C ALA A 174 -22.57 -8.49 -6.62
N THR A 175 -22.21 -8.48 -7.90
CA THR A 175 -21.38 -7.42 -8.48
C THR A 175 -22.28 -6.19 -8.64
N LEU A 176 -21.98 -5.13 -7.90
CA LEU A 176 -22.64 -3.85 -8.10
C LEU A 176 -22.32 -3.35 -9.51
N THR A 177 -23.35 -3.09 -10.32
CA THR A 177 -23.20 -2.48 -11.63
C THR A 177 -22.56 -1.13 -11.43
N GLU A 178 -21.35 -0.96 -11.95
CA GLU A 178 -20.52 0.16 -11.57
C GLU A 178 -21.03 1.46 -12.17
N LEU A 179 -21.02 2.51 -11.35
CA LEU A 179 -20.84 3.88 -11.83
C LEU A 179 -19.76 3.87 -12.93
N PRO A 180 -19.83 4.72 -13.96
CA PRO A 180 -18.76 4.79 -14.96
C PRO A 180 -17.41 4.89 -14.25
N ARG A 181 -16.68 3.75 -14.18
CA ARG A 181 -15.53 3.54 -13.28
C ARG A 181 -14.50 4.67 -13.41
N SER A 182 -14.48 5.33 -14.56
CA SER A 182 -13.53 6.35 -14.97
C SER A 182 -13.51 7.62 -14.12
N PHE A 183 -14.62 8.08 -13.54
CA PHE A 183 -14.59 9.35 -12.80
C PHE A 183 -13.98 9.19 -11.41
N VAL A 184 -14.50 8.25 -10.63
CA VAL A 184 -14.04 8.04 -9.24
C VAL A 184 -12.62 7.47 -9.25
N ASP A 185 -12.33 6.42 -10.02
CA ASP A 185 -10.96 5.89 -10.13
C ASP A 185 -9.97 6.90 -10.75
N GLY A 186 -10.49 7.90 -11.47
CA GLY A 186 -9.71 9.05 -11.94
C GLY A 186 -8.92 9.73 -10.82
N LEU A 187 -9.47 9.79 -9.59
CA LEU A 187 -8.82 10.34 -8.40
C LEU A 187 -7.55 9.58 -8.00
N LEU A 188 -7.44 8.30 -8.36
CA LEU A 188 -6.26 7.48 -8.05
C LEU A 188 -5.17 7.57 -9.12
N SER A 189 -5.47 8.12 -10.30
CA SER A 189 -4.57 8.11 -11.47
C SER A 189 -3.16 8.66 -11.19
N PRO A 190 -2.97 9.75 -10.42
CA PRO A 190 -1.65 10.26 -10.10
C PRO A 190 -0.79 9.33 -9.24
N TYR A 191 -1.41 8.33 -8.59
CA TYR A 191 -0.79 7.45 -7.60
C TYR A 191 -0.63 6.01 -8.10
N MET A 192 -1.19 5.70 -9.28
CA MET A 192 -1.06 4.37 -9.87
C MET A 192 0.28 4.24 -10.58
N VAL A 193 0.93 3.09 -10.38
CA VAL A 193 2.15 2.72 -11.10
C VAL A 193 1.75 1.87 -12.30
N ASP A 194 2.03 2.37 -13.51
CA ASP A 194 1.74 1.64 -14.76
C ASP A 194 2.59 0.37 -14.87
N GLU A 195 1.97 -0.72 -15.30
CA GLU A 195 2.59 -2.05 -15.42
C GLU A 195 3.79 -2.08 -16.39
N VAL A 196 3.88 -1.10 -17.29
CA VAL A 196 4.99 -0.93 -18.26
C VAL A 196 6.29 -0.46 -17.58
N THR A 197 6.22 0.01 -16.33
CA THR A 197 7.37 0.54 -15.58
C THR A 197 8.00 -0.45 -14.59
N LEU A 198 7.49 -1.69 -14.53
CA LEU A 198 7.94 -2.78 -13.66
C LEU A 198 8.86 -3.79 -14.38
#